data_AF-A0A918N3D8-F1
#
_entry.id   AF-A0A918N3D8-F1
#
_cell.length_a   1.000
_cell.length_b   1.000
_cell.length_c   1.000
_cell.angle_alpha   90.00
_cell.angle_beta   90.00
_cell.angle_gamma   90.00
#
_symmetry.space_group_name_H-M   'P 1'
#
loop_
_entity.id
_entity.type
_entity.pdbx_description
1 polymer ?
#
loop_
_entity_poly.entity_id
_entity_poly.type
_entity_poly.pdbx_seq_one_letter_code
_entity_poly.pdbx_strand_id
1 'polypeptide(L)'
;MRTKTSDTYKKEILEQYKREKGGEMNNYLFKPTRKQIKEACLWLLHRRNEKYDEGILNRFFQFKEGENKAYAIERTHGDKFKPIINFLTGETKSTTPANLELISWLIDFKKRPLSIYLKTNPKPEDEHETTLLNVKQITVKNEVEKINIPETQVIQRTNKSITIISQINPSLKITTIVSL
;
A
#
# COMPACT_ATOMS: atom_id res chain seq x y z
N MET A 1 -1.54 -16.96 23.43
CA MET A 1 -1.37 -16.05 22.26
C MET A 1 0.10 -15.68 22.14
N ARG A 2 0.74 -15.83 20.97
CA ARG A 2 2.12 -15.34 20.80
C ARG A 2 2.07 -13.82 20.64
N THR A 3 2.80 -13.09 21.49
CA THR A 3 2.90 -11.62 21.43
C THR A 3 3.44 -11.19 20.08
N LYS A 4 2.74 -10.30 19.38
CA LYS A 4 3.18 -9.76 18.10
C LYS A 4 4.29 -8.72 18.32
N THR A 5 5.49 -9.05 17.86
CA THR A 5 6.69 -8.20 17.88
C THR A 5 7.36 -8.16 16.51
N SER A 6 8.31 -7.23 16.31
CA SER A 6 9.14 -7.19 15.09
C SER A 6 9.85 -8.51 14.82
N ASP A 7 10.31 -9.21 15.85
CA ASP A 7 11.00 -10.50 15.68
C ASP A 7 10.04 -11.62 15.30
N THR A 8 8.83 -11.63 15.87
CA THR A 8 7.80 -12.59 15.42
C THR A 8 7.38 -12.32 13.96
N TYR A 9 7.34 -11.06 13.52
CA TYR A 9 7.04 -10.72 12.12
C TYR A 9 8.08 -11.30 11.17
N LYS A 10 9.37 -11.08 11.45
CA LYS A 10 10.48 -11.67 10.68
C LYS A 10 10.36 -13.19 10.61
N LYS A 11 10.09 -13.81 11.76
CA LYS A 11 9.99 -15.27 11.88
C LYS A 11 8.80 -15.81 11.10
N GLU A 12 7.62 -15.23 11.23
CA GLU A 12 6.40 -15.67 10.53
C GLU A 12 6.52 -15.49 9.00
N ILE A 13 7.14 -14.39 8.54
CA ILE A 13 7.46 -14.20 7.11
C ILE A 13 8.37 -15.34 6.61
N LEU A 14 9.45 -15.61 7.33
CA LEU A 14 10.42 -16.62 6.91
C LEU A 14 9.82 -18.03 6.98
N GLU A 15 8.98 -18.31 7.98
CA GLU A 15 8.23 -19.56 8.12
C GLU A 15 7.25 -19.75 6.95
N GLN A 16 6.51 -18.70 6.56
CA GLN A 16 5.62 -18.75 5.39
C GLN A 16 6.42 -19.01 4.12
N TYR A 17 7.49 -18.23 3.89
CA TYR A 17 8.36 -18.43 2.74
C TYR A 17 8.91 -19.85 2.66
N LYS A 18 9.37 -20.45 3.78
CA LYS A 18 9.91 -21.82 3.79
C LYS A 18 8.84 -22.88 3.53
N ARG A 19 7.65 -22.72 4.12
CA ARG A 19 6.52 -23.63 3.92
C ARG A 19 6.03 -23.64 2.48
N GLU A 20 5.85 -22.45 1.91
CA GLU A 20 5.24 -22.25 0.58
C GLU A 20 6.28 -22.11 -0.53
N LYS A 21 7.57 -22.05 -0.17
CA LYS A 21 8.70 -21.85 -1.08
C LYS A 21 8.49 -20.64 -2.01
N GLY A 22 7.93 -19.56 -1.48
CA GLY A 22 7.59 -18.35 -2.24
C GLY A 22 6.18 -18.30 -2.83
N GLY A 23 5.32 -19.28 -2.55
CA GLY A 23 3.91 -19.26 -2.91
C GLY A 23 3.69 -19.16 -4.43
N GLU A 24 2.85 -18.22 -4.86
CA GLU A 24 2.62 -17.98 -6.29
C GLU A 24 3.91 -17.62 -7.06
N MET A 25 4.90 -17.04 -6.37
CA MET A 25 6.18 -16.65 -6.96
C MET A 25 7.25 -17.75 -6.83
N ASN A 26 6.87 -19.01 -6.59
CA ASN A 26 7.81 -20.12 -6.41
C ASN A 26 8.87 -20.23 -7.52
N ASN A 27 8.46 -20.05 -8.79
CA ASN A 27 9.37 -20.09 -9.94
C ASN A 27 10.52 -19.07 -9.86
N TYR A 28 10.30 -17.95 -9.17
CA TYR A 28 11.30 -16.91 -8.94
C TYR A 28 11.99 -17.05 -7.58
N LEU A 29 11.26 -17.52 -6.56
CA LEU A 29 11.66 -17.42 -5.16
C LEU A 29 12.13 -18.74 -4.53
N PHE A 30 12.00 -19.90 -5.17
CA PHE A 30 12.49 -21.16 -4.59
C PHE A 30 14.02 -21.19 -4.41
N LYS A 31 14.74 -20.67 -5.40
CA LYS A 31 16.21 -20.48 -5.38
C LYS A 31 16.51 -19.08 -5.93
N PRO A 32 16.24 -18.03 -5.14
CA PRO A 32 16.15 -16.68 -5.68
C PRO A 32 17.54 -16.16 -6.06
N THR A 33 17.64 -15.66 -7.29
CA THR A 33 18.74 -14.82 -7.74
C THR A 33 18.31 -13.35 -7.76
N ARG A 34 19.28 -12.44 -7.85
CA ARG A 34 19.00 -10.99 -7.97
C ARG A 34 18.08 -10.70 -9.17
N LYS A 35 18.31 -11.41 -10.29
CA LYS A 35 17.51 -11.30 -11.50
C LYS A 35 16.08 -11.78 -11.27
N GLN A 36 15.90 -12.96 -10.66
CA GLN A 36 14.56 -13.51 -10.39
C GLN A 36 13.75 -12.65 -9.41
N ILE A 37 14.36 -12.09 -8.36
CA ILE A 37 13.65 -11.16 -7.46
C ILE A 37 13.16 -9.93 -8.25
N LYS A 38 14.02 -9.38 -9.11
CA LYS A 38 13.64 -8.23 -9.96
C LYS A 38 12.49 -8.57 -10.90
N GLU A 39 12.56 -9.73 -11.57
CA GLU A 39 11.49 -10.23 -12.44
C GLU A 39 10.17 -10.46 -11.69
N ALA A 40 10.24 -11.02 -10.47
CA ALA A 40 9.07 -11.17 -9.62
C ALA A 40 8.44 -9.80 -9.27
N CYS A 41 9.26 -8.79 -8.95
CA CYS A 41 8.76 -7.44 -8.70
C CYS A 41 8.02 -6.86 -9.92
N LEU A 42 8.59 -7.02 -11.13
CA LEU A 42 7.96 -6.56 -12.37
C LEU A 42 6.65 -7.29 -12.65
N TRP A 43 6.64 -8.61 -12.47
CA TRP A 43 5.45 -9.42 -12.67
C TRP A 43 4.32 -9.02 -11.70
N LEU A 44 4.66 -8.79 -10.44
CA LEU A 44 3.69 -8.46 -9.40
C LEU A 44 3.21 -6.99 -9.42
N LEU A 45 3.99 -6.08 -10.02
CA LEU A 45 3.75 -4.63 -9.97
C LEU A 45 2.32 -4.21 -10.34
N HIS A 46 1.72 -4.87 -11.33
CA HIS A 46 0.36 -4.57 -11.80
C HIS A 46 -0.69 -5.56 -11.31
N ARG A 47 -0.28 -6.59 -10.56
CA ARG A 47 -1.15 -7.67 -10.08
C ARG A 47 -1.48 -7.54 -8.60
N ARG A 48 -0.67 -6.82 -7.84
CA ARG A 48 -0.90 -6.53 -6.43
C ARG A 48 -1.03 -5.03 -6.21
N ASN A 49 -2.13 -4.64 -5.56
CA ASN A 49 -2.48 -3.26 -5.28
C ASN A 49 -3.13 -3.10 -3.91
N GLU A 50 -2.73 -3.93 -2.92
CA GLU A 50 -3.26 -3.79 -1.58
C GLU A 50 -2.89 -2.41 -1.00
N LYS A 51 -3.70 -1.95 -0.04
CA LYS A 51 -3.66 -0.58 0.54
C LYS A 51 -2.27 -0.04 0.84
N TYR A 52 -1.32 -0.89 1.24
CA TYR A 52 0.01 -0.49 1.66
C TYR A 52 1.13 -0.87 0.67
N ASP A 53 0.80 -1.59 -0.41
CA ASP A 53 1.79 -2.12 -1.34
C ASP A 53 2.57 -1.00 -2.04
N GLU A 54 1.90 0.09 -2.44
CA GLU A 54 2.57 1.24 -3.03
C GLU A 54 3.60 1.88 -2.08
N GLY A 55 3.25 2.00 -0.79
CA GLY A 55 4.16 2.53 0.22
C GLY A 55 5.39 1.64 0.44
N ILE A 56 5.19 0.32 0.40
CA ILE A 56 6.27 -0.67 0.51
C ILE A 56 7.22 -0.56 -0.70
N LEU A 57 6.65 -0.57 -1.91
CA LEU A 57 7.42 -0.47 -3.15
C LEU A 57 8.16 0.86 -3.22
N ASN A 58 7.52 1.97 -2.87
CA ASN A 58 8.18 3.27 -2.89
C ASN A 58 9.30 3.38 -1.85
N ARG A 59 9.14 2.78 -0.66
CA ARG A 59 10.21 2.74 0.35
C ARG A 59 11.43 1.98 -0.12
N PHE A 60 11.24 0.89 -0.86
CA PHE A 60 12.34 0.10 -1.38
C PHE A 60 12.95 0.72 -2.65
N PHE A 61 12.15 1.02 -3.67
CA PHE A 61 12.62 1.46 -4.98
C PHE A 61 12.89 2.97 -5.08
N GLN A 62 12.28 3.77 -4.20
CA GLN A 62 12.40 5.23 -4.17
C GLN A 62 12.02 5.83 -5.53
N PHE A 63 10.77 5.60 -5.95
CA PHE A 63 10.26 6.10 -7.21
C PHE A 63 10.24 7.63 -7.19
N LYS A 64 10.60 8.24 -8.33
CA LYS A 64 10.38 9.67 -8.52
C LYS A 64 8.93 9.95 -8.86
N GLU A 65 8.45 11.14 -8.55
CA GLU A 65 7.12 11.57 -8.95
C GLU A 65 6.96 11.52 -10.48
N GLY A 66 5.85 10.96 -10.95
CA GLY A 66 5.58 10.76 -12.38
C GLY A 66 6.44 9.69 -13.08
N GLU A 67 7.33 9.00 -12.36
CA GLU A 67 8.21 8.00 -12.97
C GLU A 67 7.48 6.70 -13.32
N ASN A 68 7.84 6.10 -14.46
CA ASN A 68 7.43 4.74 -14.78
C ASN A 68 8.05 3.75 -13.78
N LYS A 69 7.20 3.18 -12.91
CA LYS A 69 7.62 2.24 -11.86
C LYS A 69 8.31 0.99 -12.41
N ALA A 70 7.87 0.44 -13.55
CA ALA A 70 8.50 -0.73 -14.16
C ALA A 70 9.93 -0.42 -14.60
N TYR A 71 10.12 0.70 -15.30
CA TYR A 71 11.45 1.18 -15.69
C TYR A 71 12.36 1.43 -14.47
N ALA A 72 11.80 1.99 -13.40
CA ALA A 72 12.52 2.22 -12.15
C ALA A 72 12.99 0.91 -11.46
N ILE A 73 12.17 -0.14 -11.52
CA ILE A 73 12.54 -1.47 -11.03
C ILE A 73 13.63 -2.07 -11.92
N GLU A 74 13.51 -1.97 -13.25
CA GLU A 74 14.49 -2.52 -14.19
C GLU A 74 15.90 -1.95 -13.99
N ARG A 75 16.01 -0.62 -13.80
CA ARG A 75 17.27 0.10 -13.54
C ARG A 75 17.84 -0.11 -12.13
N THR A 76 17.10 -0.77 -11.24
CA THR A 76 17.59 -1.01 -9.87
C THR A 76 18.77 -1.99 -9.90
N HIS A 77 19.90 -1.55 -9.33
CA HIS A 77 21.12 -2.36 -9.25
C HIS A 77 20.89 -3.67 -8.48
N GLY A 78 21.44 -4.76 -9.02
CA GLY A 78 21.26 -6.11 -8.47
C GLY A 78 21.69 -6.25 -7.00
N ASP A 79 22.66 -5.48 -6.55
CA ASP A 79 23.15 -5.54 -5.17
C ASP A 79 22.12 -5.09 -4.14
N LYS A 80 21.12 -4.30 -4.53
CA LYS A 80 20.00 -3.93 -3.65
C LYS A 80 19.16 -5.14 -3.25
N PHE A 81 19.17 -6.21 -4.05
CA PHE A 81 18.45 -7.46 -3.76
C PHE A 81 19.30 -8.47 -2.96
N LYS A 82 20.61 -8.28 -2.81
CA LYS A 82 21.47 -9.21 -2.08
C LYS A 82 21.00 -9.44 -0.63
N PRO A 83 20.66 -8.41 0.16
CA PRO A 83 20.17 -8.62 1.54
C PRO A 83 18.83 -9.35 1.63
N ILE A 84 18.04 -9.38 0.54
CA ILE A 84 16.79 -10.15 0.47
C ILE A 84 17.12 -11.62 0.30
N ILE A 85 18.00 -11.95 -0.64
CA ILE A 85 18.47 -13.32 -0.88
C ILE A 85 19.06 -13.88 0.40
N ASN A 86 20.00 -13.17 1.01
CA ASN A 86 20.68 -13.59 2.23
C ASN A 86 19.71 -13.87 3.39
N PHE A 87 18.64 -13.09 3.51
CA PHE A 87 17.61 -13.31 4.52
C PHE A 87 16.78 -14.57 4.21
N LEU A 88 16.35 -14.74 2.94
CA LEU A 88 15.54 -15.88 2.50
C LEU A 88 16.32 -17.21 2.55
N THR A 89 17.61 -17.20 2.21
CA THR A 89 18.49 -18.38 2.27
C THR A 89 18.97 -18.69 3.70
N GLY A 90 18.75 -17.77 4.64
CA GLY A 90 19.16 -17.93 6.04
C GLY A 90 20.64 -17.59 6.31
N GLU A 91 21.35 -17.00 5.34
CA GLU A 91 22.69 -16.45 5.55
C GLU A 91 22.69 -15.32 6.60
N THR A 92 21.61 -14.53 6.65
CA THR A 92 21.41 -13.51 7.68
C THR A 92 20.11 -13.73 8.46
N LYS A 93 20.14 -13.44 9.76
CA LYS A 93 18.96 -13.54 10.63
C LYS A 93 18.04 -12.32 10.56
N SER A 94 18.53 -11.21 10.03
CA SER A 94 17.80 -9.95 9.93
C SER A 94 18.21 -9.19 8.68
N THR A 95 17.33 -8.28 8.27
CA THR A 95 17.53 -7.34 7.16
C THR A 95 16.86 -6.01 7.52
N THR A 96 16.94 -5.00 6.65
CA THR A 96 16.32 -3.70 6.92
C THR A 96 14.78 -3.81 6.88
N PRO A 97 14.04 -2.88 7.53
CA PRO A 97 12.58 -2.87 7.44
C PRO A 97 12.06 -2.81 6.00
N ALA A 98 12.70 -2.03 5.12
CA ALA A 98 12.33 -1.93 3.71
C ALA A 98 12.48 -3.27 2.97
N ASN A 99 13.57 -4.01 3.22
CA ASN A 99 13.79 -5.32 2.62
C ASN A 99 12.76 -6.33 3.13
N LEU A 100 12.46 -6.30 4.43
CA LEU A 100 11.50 -7.21 5.06
C LEU A 100 10.07 -6.96 4.56
N GLU A 101 9.67 -5.70 4.40
CA GLU A 101 8.39 -5.34 3.81
C GLU A 101 8.31 -5.72 2.33
N LEU A 102 9.38 -5.57 1.56
CA LEU A 102 9.41 -6.06 0.19
C LEU A 102 9.27 -7.59 0.13
N ILE A 103 9.93 -8.32 1.04
CA ILE A 103 9.78 -9.78 1.14
C ILE A 103 8.33 -10.15 1.47
N SER A 104 7.73 -9.48 2.46
CA SER A 104 6.36 -9.76 2.87
C SER A 104 5.38 -9.46 1.76
N TRP A 105 5.64 -8.42 0.96
CA TRP A 105 4.94 -8.20 -0.29
C TRP A 105 5.17 -9.38 -1.23
N LEU A 106 6.39 -9.69 -1.66
CA LEU A 106 6.74 -10.74 -2.63
C LEU A 106 6.04 -12.09 -2.38
N ILE A 107 5.98 -12.56 -1.12
CA ILE A 107 5.38 -13.85 -0.76
C ILE A 107 3.87 -13.80 -0.46
N ASP A 108 3.23 -12.65 -0.67
CA ASP A 108 1.84 -12.37 -0.31
C ASP A 108 1.51 -12.58 1.19
N PHE A 109 2.41 -12.15 2.07
CA PHE A 109 2.15 -12.16 3.51
C PHE A 109 1.09 -11.10 3.85
N LYS A 110 -0.16 -11.52 4.13
CA LYS A 110 -1.31 -10.62 4.27
C LYS A 110 -1.20 -9.59 5.39
N LYS A 111 -0.51 -9.93 6.49
CA LYS A 111 -0.35 -9.01 7.64
C LYS A 111 0.80 -8.03 7.41
N ARG A 112 0.87 -7.40 6.23
CA ARG A 112 1.88 -6.40 5.86
C ARG A 112 1.27 -5.00 5.85
N PRO A 113 2.04 -3.94 6.18
CA PRO A 113 3.42 -3.92 6.69
C PRO A 113 3.50 -4.28 8.20
N LEU A 114 4.69 -4.19 8.80
CA LEU A 114 4.93 -4.48 10.21
C LEU A 114 3.96 -3.74 11.15
N SER A 115 3.60 -2.49 10.85
CA SER A 115 2.67 -1.71 11.67
C SER A 115 1.25 -2.30 11.72
N ILE A 116 0.84 -3.04 10.69
CA ILE A 116 -0.43 -3.78 10.66
C ILE A 116 -0.28 -5.08 11.44
N TYR A 117 0.80 -5.81 11.20
CA TYR A 117 1.12 -7.02 11.95
C TYR A 117 1.07 -6.82 13.47
N LEU A 118 1.69 -5.74 13.97
CA LEU A 118 1.71 -5.43 15.41
C LEU A 118 0.31 -5.14 15.99
N LYS A 119 -0.64 -4.70 15.16
CA LYS A 119 -2.03 -4.43 15.56
C LYS A 119 -2.92 -5.67 15.52
N THR A 120 -2.50 -6.73 14.82
CA THR A 120 -3.25 -7.99 14.72
C THR A 120 -3.15 -8.84 15.99
N ASN A 121 -3.74 -8.33 17.08
CA ASN A 121 -4.28 -9.24 18.10
C ASN A 121 -5.54 -9.89 17.51
N PRO A 122 -5.75 -11.22 17.62
CA PRO A 122 -6.98 -11.85 17.18
C PRO A 122 -8.16 -11.22 17.92
N LYS A 123 -8.92 -10.42 17.17
CA LYS A 123 -10.35 -10.32 17.43
C LYS A 123 -11.00 -11.48 16.67
N PRO A 124 -12.01 -12.14 17.26
CA PRO A 124 -12.79 -13.13 16.54
C PRO A 124 -13.41 -12.51 15.29
N GLU A 125 -13.57 -13.37 14.32
CA GLU A 125 -13.86 -13.12 12.92
C GLU A 125 -15.21 -12.43 12.76
N ASP A 126 -15.22 -11.28 12.10
CA ASP A 126 -16.38 -10.76 11.40
C ASP A 126 -15.87 -10.12 10.11
N GLU A 127 -16.20 -10.77 9.00
CA GLU A 127 -16.19 -10.16 7.68
C GLU A 127 -17.09 -8.92 7.74
N HIS A 128 -16.53 -7.72 7.62
CA HIS A 128 -17.16 -6.60 6.93
C HIS A 128 -16.11 -5.51 6.68
N GLU A 129 -15.98 -5.14 5.42
CA GLU A 129 -15.29 -3.93 4.98
C GLU A 129 -15.78 -2.73 5.79
N THR A 130 -14.89 -1.99 6.43
CA THR A 130 -14.98 -0.52 6.39
C THR A 130 -13.61 0.11 6.54
N THR A 131 -13.29 0.93 5.55
CA THR A 131 -12.39 2.08 5.61
C THR A 131 -12.52 2.85 6.92
N LEU A 132 -11.40 3.40 7.41
CA LEU A 132 -11.29 4.80 7.88
C LEU A 132 -9.86 5.12 8.30
N LEU A 133 -9.46 6.34 7.91
CA LEU A 133 -8.19 7.00 8.19
C LEU A 133 -8.16 7.42 9.67
N ASN A 134 -7.05 7.11 10.35
CA ASN A 134 -6.80 7.58 11.71
C ASN A 134 -5.93 8.84 11.64
N VAL A 135 -6.53 10.02 11.81
CA VAL A 135 -5.83 11.23 12.26
C VAL A 135 -5.99 11.29 13.78
N LYS A 136 -4.85 11.33 14.47
CA LYS A 136 -4.74 11.42 15.93
C LYS A 136 -5.40 12.69 16.47
N GLN A 137 -6.02 12.50 17.63
CA GLN A 137 -6.73 13.47 18.49
C GLN A 137 -5.87 14.64 18.99
N ILE A 138 -6.50 15.81 19.11
CA ILE A 138 -6.30 16.76 20.22
C ILE A 138 -7.68 17.22 20.69
N THR A 139 -8.05 16.85 21.91
CA THR A 139 -9.15 17.43 22.70
C THR A 139 -8.51 18.54 23.54
N VAL A 140 -9.00 19.79 23.62
CA VAL A 140 -10.02 20.25 24.58
C VAL A 140 -10.23 21.77 24.36
N LYS A 141 -11.50 22.18 24.13
CA LYS A 141 -12.28 23.29 24.75
C LYS A 141 -13.23 23.98 23.74
N ASN A 142 -14.51 23.88 24.08
CA ASN A 142 -15.73 24.52 23.57
C ASN A 142 -15.55 25.78 22.70
N GLU A 143 -16.12 25.76 21.49
CA GLU A 143 -17.14 26.70 20.97
C GLU A 143 -17.60 26.26 19.56
N VAL A 144 -18.81 26.67 19.18
CA VAL A 144 -19.66 26.14 18.10
C VAL A 144 -19.14 26.49 16.69
N GLU A 145 -19.09 25.53 15.75
CA GLU A 145 -19.22 25.85 14.32
C GLU A 145 -19.72 24.66 13.47
N LYS A 146 -20.84 24.87 12.78
CA LYS A 146 -21.46 23.91 11.84
C LYS A 146 -20.71 23.97 10.51
N ILE A 147 -20.10 22.87 10.06
CA ILE A 147 -19.48 22.80 8.73
C ILE A 147 -20.59 22.60 7.68
N ASN A 148 -20.76 23.59 6.81
CA ASN A 148 -21.75 23.67 5.76
C ASN A 148 -21.29 22.87 4.53
N ILE A 149 -22.11 21.94 4.03
CA ILE A 149 -21.86 21.19 2.79
C ILE A 149 -22.30 22.10 1.63
N PRO A 150 -21.47 22.38 0.60
CA PRO A 150 -21.87 23.28 -0.48
C PRO A 150 -23.01 22.68 -1.32
N GLU A 151 -24.16 23.35 -1.34
CA GLU A 151 -25.28 23.01 -2.22
C GLU A 151 -24.89 23.19 -3.69
N THR A 152 -25.10 22.15 -4.48
CA THR A 152 -24.99 22.20 -5.94
C THR A 152 -26.40 22.28 -6.53
N GLN A 153 -26.68 23.33 -7.31
CA GLN A 153 -27.99 23.54 -7.91
C GLN A 153 -27.90 23.48 -9.44
N VAL A 154 -28.80 22.70 -10.06
CA VAL A 154 -28.93 22.62 -11.52
C VAL A 154 -29.84 23.76 -11.96
N ILE A 155 -29.34 24.62 -12.85
CA ILE A 155 -30.04 25.87 -13.20
C ILE A 155 -30.75 25.73 -14.54
N GLN A 156 -30.15 25.03 -15.52
CA GLN A 156 -30.75 24.82 -16.83
C GLN A 156 -30.34 23.46 -17.41
N ARG A 157 -31.32 22.76 -17.98
CA ARG A 157 -31.11 21.49 -18.69
C ARG A 157 -31.82 21.55 -20.04
N THR A 158 -31.10 21.23 -21.09
CA THR A 158 -31.63 21.03 -22.44
C THR A 158 -31.29 19.62 -22.93
N ASN A 159 -31.84 19.22 -24.08
CA ASN A 159 -31.55 17.90 -24.66
C ASN A 159 -30.08 17.72 -25.08
N LYS A 160 -29.27 18.78 -25.09
CA LYS A 160 -27.86 18.76 -25.53
C LYS A 160 -26.86 19.16 -24.43
N SER A 161 -27.30 19.74 -23.31
CA SER A 161 -26.39 20.14 -22.23
C SER A 161 -27.09 20.39 -20.88
N ILE A 162 -26.32 20.30 -19.80
CA ILE A 162 -26.70 20.66 -18.43
C ILE A 162 -25.72 21.73 -17.92
N THR A 163 -26.27 22.83 -17.39
CA THR A 163 -25.49 23.88 -16.73
C THR A 163 -25.70 23.79 -15.22
N ILE A 164 -24.60 23.63 -14.49
CA ILE A 164 -24.58 23.45 -13.04
C ILE A 164 -23.73 24.58 -12.41
N ILE A 165 -24.22 25.15 -11.32
CA ILE A 165 -23.43 26.08 -10.49
C ILE A 165 -23.12 25.40 -9.16
N SER A 166 -21.84 25.45 -8.79
CA SER A 166 -21.37 25.07 -7.46
C SER A 166 -20.84 26.32 -6.74
N GLN A 167 -21.31 26.54 -5.51
CA GLN A 167 -20.78 27.59 -4.65
C GLN A 167 -19.81 26.96 -3.65
N ILE A 168 -18.52 27.07 -3.94
CA ILE A 168 -17.46 26.50 -3.10
C ILE A 168 -17.15 27.44 -1.91
N ASN A 169 -17.51 28.74 -2.01
CA ASN A 169 -17.49 29.73 -0.93
C ASN A 169 -18.38 30.95 -1.31
N PRO A 170 -18.89 31.78 -0.38
CA PRO A 170 -19.86 32.85 -0.67
C PRO A 170 -19.41 33.89 -1.71
N SER A 171 -18.10 34.03 -1.95
CA SER A 171 -17.51 35.02 -2.86
C SER A 171 -17.17 34.50 -4.26
N LEU A 172 -17.29 33.20 -4.53
CA LEU A 172 -16.88 32.61 -5.82
C LEU A 172 -17.98 31.69 -6.37
N LYS A 173 -18.61 32.11 -7.47
CA LYS A 173 -19.55 31.29 -8.25
C LYS A 173 -18.81 30.71 -9.45
N ILE A 174 -18.75 29.38 -9.54
CA ILE A 174 -18.18 28.67 -10.70
C ILE A 174 -19.33 28.04 -11.48
N THR A 175 -19.43 28.38 -12.77
CA THR A 175 -20.44 27.82 -13.68
C THR A 175 -19.77 26.82 -14.60
N THR A 176 -20.27 25.58 -14.59
CA THR A 176 -19.78 24.50 -15.45
C THR A 176 -20.90 24.05 -16.39
N ILE A 177 -20.60 24.01 -17.69
CA ILE A 177 -21.49 23.46 -18.71
C ILE A 177 -21.00 22.07 -19.06
N VAL A 178 -21.88 21.09 -18.93
CA VAL A 178 -21.63 19.69 -19.31
C VAL A 178 -22.50 19.39 -20.52
N SER A 179 -21.89 19.10 -21.66
CA SER A 179 -22.62 18.61 -22.83
C SER A 179 -23.10 17.18 -22.58
N LEU A 180 -24.34 16.89 -22.98
CA LEU A 180 -24.96 15.56 -22.87
C LEU A 180 -24.64 14.69 -24.09
#